data_AF-A0A0N4Y2I9-F1
#
_entry.id   AF-A0A0N4Y2I9-F1
#
_cell.length_a   1.000
_cell.length_b   1.000
_cell.length_c   1.000
_cell.angle_alpha   90.00
_cell.angle_beta   90.00
_cell.angle_gamma   90.00
#
_symmetry.space_group_name_H-M   'P 1'
#
loop_
_entity.id
_entity.type
_entity.pdbx_description
1 polymer ?
#
loop_
_entity_poly.entity_id
_entity_poly.type
_entity_poly.pdbx_seq_one_letter_code
_entity_poly.pdbx_strand_id
1 'polypeptide(L)'
;MANITNLNKPKDAFEQLEDEHGARQGFCHIRIQQRTGRKTITTVQGVGTEYDLKRIVRFLKKSWFVPDEVYQSSEVAHRAVFGTGHLSWEWKYGLRSPLHPALIAFIYKLLQKFGLDSHALVANAPRVFHAVLFSLGFHSFLPHKEQRFLLPIIPLLCFYAGPFFTVRRAGFRRLWLGIMLLLNVTLVVYCGLRHQVGPYNAADAVLAKASNQSNVSVAALMPCYSIPGHSYFHNGVNSIRMLDCSPSIGVGEESDEADKFHEDPEMWIDKNYNEIRSFSYILLYEKMYIDHVYAFTRLRFSFCDRVFHADFLTSDRQDHYIKYSCNGTIVEHPEYGEVMQLSGDQRQQIKDFLVNVGIVKEENCKVHGF
;
A
#
# COMPACT_ATOMS: atom_id res chain seq x y z
N MET A 1 27.62 -8.08 -99.90
CA MET A 1 28.56 -7.21 -99.19
C MET A 1 27.80 -6.47 -98.10
N ALA A 2 28.42 -6.30 -96.95
CA ALA A 2 27.82 -5.98 -95.65
C ALA A 2 26.96 -4.70 -95.63
N ASN A 3 25.82 -4.77 -94.95
CA ASN A 3 25.07 -3.58 -94.54
C ASN A 3 25.66 -3.11 -93.21
N ILE A 4 26.36 -1.98 -93.25
CA ILE A 4 27.08 -1.40 -92.11
C ILE A 4 26.05 -0.92 -91.08
N THR A 5 26.08 -1.50 -89.87
CA THR A 5 25.39 -0.93 -88.72
C THR A 5 26.04 0.41 -88.37
N ASN A 6 25.33 1.50 -88.65
CA ASN A 6 25.67 2.83 -88.16
C ASN A 6 25.85 2.76 -86.64
N LEU A 7 26.96 3.32 -86.13
CA LEU A 7 27.18 3.43 -84.69
C LEU A 7 26.00 4.20 -84.08
N ASN A 8 25.16 3.51 -83.32
CA ASN A 8 24.36 4.19 -82.31
C ASN A 8 25.33 5.01 -81.46
N LYS A 9 25.02 6.29 -81.27
CA LYS A 9 25.78 7.24 -80.46
C LYS A 9 26.30 6.51 -79.22
N PRO A 10 27.62 6.52 -78.93
CA PRO A 10 28.11 5.87 -77.72
C PRO A 10 27.35 6.50 -76.55
N LYS A 11 26.69 5.66 -75.73
CA LYS A 11 26.14 6.12 -74.47
C LYS A 11 27.28 6.81 -73.71
N ASP A 12 26.99 7.96 -73.13
CA ASP A 12 28.00 8.69 -72.36
C ASP A 12 28.52 7.78 -71.24
N ALA A 13 29.82 7.77 -70.97
CA ALA A 13 30.42 6.84 -70.01
C ALA A 13 29.81 6.99 -68.61
N PHE A 14 29.32 8.19 -68.29
CA PHE A 14 28.57 8.49 -67.08
C PHE A 14 27.15 7.90 -67.08
N GLU A 15 26.48 7.84 -68.23
CA GLU A 15 25.15 7.26 -68.39
C GLU A 15 25.17 5.72 -68.22
N GLN A 16 26.29 5.08 -68.59
CA GLN A 16 26.51 3.64 -68.36
C GLN A 16 26.85 3.30 -66.89
N LEU A 17 27.59 4.17 -66.19
CA LEU A 17 27.89 3.98 -64.76
C LEU A 17 26.67 4.23 -63.87
N GLU A 18 25.77 5.12 -64.28
CA GLU A 18 24.49 5.40 -63.60
C GLU A 18 23.50 4.22 -63.68
N ASP A 19 23.52 3.46 -64.79
CA ASP A 19 22.68 2.27 -65.01
C ASP A 19 23.17 1.05 -64.20
N GLU A 20 24.49 0.89 -63.95
CA GLU A 20 25.06 -0.26 -63.21
C GLU A 20 24.83 -0.22 -61.69
N HIS A 21 24.68 0.97 -61.09
CA HIS A 21 24.45 1.15 -59.65
C HIS A 21 23.02 1.59 -59.29
N GLY A 22 22.12 1.69 -60.27
CA GLY A 22 20.68 1.71 -60.08
C GLY A 22 20.17 2.81 -59.16
N ALA A 23 20.31 4.09 -59.55
CA ALA A 23 19.34 5.15 -59.30
C ALA A 23 19.93 6.49 -59.77
N ARG A 24 19.16 7.27 -60.54
CA ARG A 24 19.37 8.71 -60.66
C ARG A 24 19.14 9.34 -59.28
N GLN A 25 20.15 9.36 -58.43
CA GLN A 25 20.05 10.00 -57.12
C GLN A 25 20.14 11.52 -57.26
N GLY A 26 19.01 12.14 -57.57
CA GLY A 26 18.80 13.53 -57.14
C GLY A 26 18.90 13.60 -55.61
N PHE A 27 19.42 14.71 -55.07
CA PHE A 27 19.52 14.90 -53.62
C PHE A 27 18.14 14.75 -52.95
N CYS A 28 18.05 13.88 -51.94
CA CYS A 28 16.85 13.74 -51.12
C CYS A 28 16.83 14.85 -50.06
N HIS A 29 15.82 15.72 -50.11
CA HIS A 29 15.65 16.83 -49.18
C HIS A 29 14.54 16.53 -48.17
N ILE A 30 14.90 16.42 -46.90
CA ILE A 30 13.96 16.29 -45.79
C ILE A 30 13.82 17.66 -45.12
N ARG A 31 12.60 18.21 -45.07
CA ARG A 31 12.32 19.54 -44.52
C ARG A 31 11.20 19.47 -43.50
N ILE A 32 11.26 20.30 -42.46
CA ILE A 32 10.17 20.50 -41.50
C ILE A 32 9.45 21.81 -41.80
N GLN A 33 8.12 21.79 -41.77
CA GLN A 33 7.26 22.95 -41.96
C GLN A 33 6.29 23.05 -40.79
N GLN A 34 6.10 24.25 -40.23
CA GLN A 34 5.14 24.47 -39.15
C GLN A 34 3.75 24.77 -39.74
N ARG A 35 2.73 23.99 -39.36
CA ARG A 35 1.35 24.10 -39.87
C ARG A 35 0.48 25.00 -38.99
N THR A 36 0.63 24.89 -37.68
CA THR A 36 -0.04 25.73 -36.65
C THR A 36 0.90 25.83 -35.45
N GLY A 37 0.64 26.72 -34.48
CA GLY A 37 1.56 27.04 -33.38
C GLY A 37 2.28 25.84 -32.74
N ARG A 38 1.62 24.68 -32.60
CA ARG A 38 2.24 23.44 -32.06
C ARG A 38 2.33 22.26 -33.04
N LYS A 39 1.85 22.36 -34.28
CA LYS A 39 1.86 21.22 -35.23
C LYS A 39 2.85 21.47 -36.36
N THR A 40 3.72 20.50 -36.63
CA THR A 40 4.67 20.50 -37.74
C THR A 40 4.41 19.34 -38.71
N ILE A 41 4.88 19.48 -39.95
CA ILE A 41 4.84 18.48 -41.01
C ILE A 41 6.26 18.30 -41.55
N THR A 42 6.70 17.06 -41.71
CA THR A 42 7.97 16.75 -42.37
C THR A 42 7.71 16.32 -43.80
N THR A 43 8.29 17.03 -44.77
CA THR A 43 8.18 16.73 -46.20
C THR A 43 9.49 16.14 -46.69
N VAL A 44 9.41 15.04 -47.43
CA VAL A 44 10.57 14.38 -48.08
C VAL A 44 10.42 14.58 -49.59
N GLN A 45 11.42 15.20 -50.22
CA GLN A 45 11.47 15.49 -51.66
C GLN A 45 12.70 14.82 -52.27
N GLY A 46 12.65 14.47 -53.56
CA GLY A 46 13.80 13.88 -54.27
C GLY A 46 13.95 12.38 -54.08
N VAL A 47 12.90 11.67 -53.71
CA VAL A 47 12.89 10.19 -53.73
C VAL A 47 12.73 9.73 -55.18
N GLY A 48 13.57 8.78 -55.61
CA GLY A 48 13.56 8.24 -56.96
C GLY A 48 12.21 7.66 -57.37
N THR A 49 11.86 7.82 -58.65
CA THR A 49 10.56 7.38 -59.20
C THR A 49 10.41 5.86 -59.23
N GLU A 50 11.51 5.12 -59.10
CA GLU A 50 11.58 3.68 -58.96
C GLU A 50 11.00 3.17 -57.62
N TYR A 51 10.89 4.03 -56.62
CA TYR A 51 10.39 3.65 -55.29
C TYR A 51 8.89 3.97 -55.11
N ASP A 52 8.13 3.01 -54.61
CA ASP A 52 6.71 3.21 -54.26
C ASP A 52 6.57 4.03 -52.96
N LEU A 53 6.34 5.32 -53.12
CA LEU A 53 6.13 6.27 -52.02
C LEU A 53 5.00 5.84 -51.08
N LYS A 54 3.94 5.19 -51.56
CA LYS A 54 2.82 4.75 -50.70
C LYS A 54 3.27 3.62 -49.78
N ARG A 55 4.09 2.71 -50.28
CA ARG A 55 4.65 1.60 -49.50
C ARG A 55 5.64 2.10 -48.46
N ILE A 56 6.49 3.06 -48.83
CA ILE A 56 7.43 3.72 -47.89
C ILE A 56 6.68 4.47 -46.80
N VAL A 57 5.65 5.26 -47.13
CA VAL A 57 4.82 5.95 -46.13
C VAL A 57 4.14 4.95 -45.19
N ARG A 58 3.65 3.81 -45.71
CA ARG A 58 3.05 2.75 -44.88
C ARG A 58 4.07 2.12 -43.93
N PHE A 59 5.32 1.94 -44.38
CA PHE A 59 6.42 1.46 -43.55
C PHE A 59 6.81 2.48 -42.47
N LEU A 60 6.97 3.75 -42.81
CA LEU A 60 7.30 4.82 -41.86
C LEU A 60 6.19 5.09 -40.83
N LYS A 61 4.93 4.84 -41.19
CA LYS A 61 3.79 4.88 -40.25
C LYS A 61 3.74 3.69 -39.30
N LYS A 62 4.49 2.62 -39.59
CA LYS A 62 4.58 1.42 -38.75
C LYS A 62 5.50 1.70 -37.55
N SER A 63 5.09 2.63 -36.70
CA SER A 63 5.69 2.79 -35.37
C SER A 63 5.49 1.52 -34.54
N TRP A 64 6.34 1.31 -33.52
CA TRP A 64 6.29 0.22 -32.53
C TRP A 64 4.94 0.00 -31.81
N PHE A 65 3.96 0.88 -32.04
CA PHE A 65 2.59 0.64 -31.64
C PHE A 65 2.00 -0.47 -32.53
N VAL A 66 1.73 -1.63 -31.95
CA VAL A 66 1.06 -2.80 -32.57
C VAL A 66 -0.41 -2.80 -32.13
N PRO A 67 -1.26 -1.87 -32.61
CA PRO A 67 -2.68 -1.82 -32.25
C PRO A 67 -3.43 -3.05 -32.80
N ASP A 68 -2.88 -3.73 -33.80
CA ASP A 68 -3.48 -4.89 -34.45
C ASP A 68 -3.69 -6.06 -33.50
N GLU A 69 -2.80 -6.35 -32.54
CA GLU A 69 -3.03 -7.47 -31.60
C GLU A 69 -4.20 -7.24 -30.63
N VAL A 70 -4.32 -6.00 -30.13
CA VAL A 70 -5.41 -5.60 -29.20
C VAL A 70 -6.76 -5.59 -29.92
N TYR A 71 -6.81 -5.04 -31.14
CA TYR A 71 -8.04 -5.03 -31.94
C TYR A 71 -8.38 -6.43 -32.49
N GLN A 72 -7.39 -7.25 -32.85
CA GLN A 72 -7.64 -8.62 -33.31
C GLN A 72 -8.25 -9.51 -32.21
N SER A 73 -7.90 -9.29 -30.95
CA SER A 73 -8.45 -10.08 -29.82
C SER A 73 -9.83 -9.60 -29.38
N SER A 74 -10.03 -8.27 -29.32
CA SER A 74 -11.31 -7.68 -28.93
C SER A 74 -12.41 -7.86 -29.98
N GLU A 75 -12.06 -7.85 -31.27
CA GLU A 75 -13.02 -8.09 -32.37
C GLU A 75 -13.54 -9.54 -32.37
N VAL A 76 -12.66 -10.52 -32.13
CA VAL A 76 -13.03 -11.93 -32.03
C VAL A 76 -13.92 -12.18 -30.81
N ALA A 77 -13.56 -11.57 -29.68
CA ALA A 77 -14.37 -11.62 -28.46
C ALA A 77 -15.76 -10.97 -28.65
N HIS A 78 -15.81 -9.84 -29.36
CA HIS A 78 -17.07 -9.16 -29.69
C HIS A 78 -17.94 -10.04 -30.58
N ARG A 79 -17.37 -10.64 -31.63
CA ARG A 79 -18.08 -11.57 -32.51
C ARG A 79 -18.63 -12.79 -31.78
N ALA A 80 -17.89 -13.34 -30.81
CA ALA A 80 -18.33 -14.48 -30.01
C ALA A 80 -19.57 -14.17 -29.14
N VAL A 81 -19.74 -12.92 -28.68
CA VAL A 81 -20.82 -12.53 -27.75
C VAL A 81 -21.99 -11.87 -28.45
N PHE A 82 -21.71 -10.96 -29.40
CA PHE A 82 -22.70 -10.13 -30.08
C PHE A 82 -23.01 -10.59 -31.51
N GLY A 83 -22.28 -11.60 -32.02
CA GLY A 83 -22.47 -12.13 -33.38
C GLY A 83 -21.96 -11.22 -34.50
N THR A 84 -21.39 -10.06 -34.16
CA THR A 84 -20.97 -9.01 -35.10
C THR A 84 -19.46 -8.78 -35.04
N GLY A 85 -18.85 -8.45 -36.18
CA GLY A 85 -17.41 -8.20 -36.29
C GLY A 85 -16.68 -9.14 -37.25
N HIS A 86 -15.44 -8.82 -37.59
CA HIS A 86 -14.65 -9.55 -38.58
C HIS A 86 -13.74 -10.62 -37.94
N LEU A 87 -13.81 -11.85 -38.46
CA LEU A 87 -12.91 -12.94 -38.07
C LEU A 87 -11.80 -13.09 -39.11
N SER A 88 -10.55 -12.84 -38.73
CA SER A 88 -9.40 -13.05 -39.63
C SER A 88 -9.19 -14.53 -39.94
N TRP A 89 -8.48 -14.82 -41.04
CA TRP A 89 -8.26 -16.19 -41.53
C TRP A 89 -7.64 -17.10 -40.46
N GLU A 90 -6.73 -16.58 -39.64
CA GLU A 90 -6.03 -17.32 -38.58
C GLU A 90 -6.99 -17.96 -37.56
N TRP A 91 -8.09 -17.26 -37.23
CA TRP A 91 -9.13 -17.75 -36.34
C TRP A 91 -10.09 -18.74 -37.02
N LYS A 92 -10.27 -18.64 -38.35
CA LYS A 92 -11.05 -19.62 -39.12
C LYS A 92 -10.34 -20.99 -39.15
N TYR A 93 -9.00 -20.97 -39.21
CA TYR A 93 -8.16 -22.17 -39.23
C TYR A 93 -7.68 -22.62 -37.85
N GLY A 94 -8.07 -21.93 -36.76
CA GLY A 94 -7.72 -22.34 -35.39
C GLY A 94 -6.23 -22.24 -35.04
N LEU A 95 -5.49 -21.33 -35.69
CA LEU A 95 -4.04 -21.20 -35.51
C LEU A 95 -3.64 -20.48 -34.21
N ARG A 96 -4.55 -19.71 -33.59
CA ARG A 96 -4.29 -18.94 -32.37
C ARG A 96 -5.01 -19.52 -31.16
N SER A 97 -4.40 -19.33 -29.98
CA SER A 97 -5.01 -19.72 -28.71
C SER A 97 -6.27 -18.89 -28.42
N PRO A 98 -7.43 -19.53 -28.19
CA PRO A 98 -8.68 -18.82 -27.89
C PRO A 98 -8.72 -18.27 -26.46
N LEU A 99 -7.75 -18.62 -25.61
CA LEU A 99 -7.76 -18.28 -24.18
C LEU A 99 -7.85 -16.77 -23.95
N HIS A 100 -7.04 -15.99 -24.66
CA HIS A 100 -7.01 -14.54 -24.46
C HIS A 100 -8.31 -13.84 -24.90
N PRO A 101 -8.84 -14.07 -26.12
CA PRO A 101 -10.15 -13.53 -26.49
C PRO A 101 -11.32 -14.09 -25.66
N ALA A 102 -11.24 -15.33 -25.15
CA ALA A 102 -12.29 -15.90 -24.30
C ALA A 102 -12.45 -15.12 -22.99
N LEU A 103 -11.36 -14.68 -22.37
CA LEU A 103 -11.41 -13.84 -21.17
C LEU A 103 -12.07 -12.48 -21.46
N ILE A 104 -11.77 -11.86 -22.60
CA ILE A 104 -12.42 -10.62 -23.04
C ILE A 104 -13.90 -10.86 -23.35
N ALA A 105 -14.22 -11.99 -24.01
CA ALA A 105 -15.59 -12.38 -24.34
C ALA A 105 -16.43 -12.61 -23.09
N PHE A 106 -15.84 -13.19 -22.04
CA PHE A 106 -16.51 -13.33 -20.75
C PHE A 106 -16.93 -11.97 -20.18
N ILE A 107 -16.04 -10.97 -20.20
CA ILE A 107 -16.34 -9.60 -19.75
C ILE A 107 -17.47 -8.99 -20.60
N TYR A 108 -17.40 -9.12 -21.92
CA TYR A 108 -18.47 -8.65 -22.81
C TYR A 108 -19.80 -9.36 -22.56
N LYS A 109 -19.78 -10.65 -22.23
CA LYS A 109 -21.00 -11.40 -21.90
C LYS A 109 -21.66 -10.90 -20.63
N LEU A 110 -20.86 -10.52 -19.63
CA LEU A 110 -21.36 -9.87 -18.42
C LEU A 110 -21.97 -8.50 -18.75
N LEU A 111 -21.27 -7.66 -19.53
CA LEU A 111 -21.80 -6.36 -19.96
C LEU A 111 -23.13 -6.50 -20.72
N GLN A 112 -23.23 -7.46 -21.63
CA GLN A 112 -24.46 -7.78 -22.34
C GLN A 112 -25.58 -8.23 -21.39
N LYS A 113 -25.30 -9.16 -20.47
CA LYS A 113 -26.29 -9.70 -19.51
C LYS A 113 -26.87 -8.61 -18.60
N PHE A 114 -26.08 -7.62 -18.22
CA PHE A 114 -26.50 -6.50 -17.37
C PHE A 114 -27.00 -5.27 -18.15
N GLY A 115 -27.04 -5.31 -19.49
CA GLY A 115 -27.46 -4.17 -20.32
C GLY A 115 -26.52 -2.95 -20.21
N LEU A 116 -25.22 -3.20 -20.00
CA LEU A 116 -24.18 -2.18 -19.81
C LEU A 116 -23.25 -2.07 -21.04
N ASP A 117 -23.69 -2.54 -22.19
CA ASP A 117 -22.97 -2.64 -23.47
C ASP A 117 -22.85 -1.30 -24.24
N SER A 118 -22.70 -0.18 -23.53
CA SER A 118 -22.41 1.10 -24.18
C SER A 118 -21.06 1.06 -24.92
N HIS A 119 -20.95 1.75 -26.06
CA HIS A 119 -19.72 1.84 -26.86
C HIS A 119 -18.47 2.16 -26.01
N ALA A 120 -18.59 3.10 -25.07
CA ALA A 120 -17.48 3.49 -24.20
C ALA A 120 -17.03 2.36 -23.25
N LEU A 121 -17.96 1.54 -22.74
CA LEU A 121 -17.64 0.41 -21.87
C LEU A 121 -17.02 -0.74 -22.66
N VAL A 122 -17.60 -1.10 -23.81
CA VAL A 122 -17.07 -2.16 -24.66
C VAL A 122 -15.66 -1.81 -25.17
N ALA A 123 -15.42 -0.56 -25.57
CA ALA A 123 -14.11 -0.12 -26.06
C ALA A 123 -13.02 -0.06 -24.97
N ASN A 124 -13.38 0.26 -23.72
CA ASN A 124 -12.41 0.42 -22.63
C ASN A 124 -12.24 -0.81 -21.75
N ALA A 125 -13.21 -1.73 -21.71
CA ALA A 125 -13.16 -2.93 -20.86
C ALA A 125 -11.91 -3.80 -21.07
N PRO A 126 -11.45 -4.10 -22.30
CA PRO A 126 -10.22 -4.85 -22.51
C PRO A 126 -8.99 -4.12 -21.95
N ARG A 127 -8.93 -2.78 -22.08
CA ARG A 127 -7.80 -1.97 -21.59
C ARG A 127 -7.71 -2.00 -20.07
N VAL A 128 -8.84 -1.89 -19.38
CA VAL A 128 -8.92 -2.02 -17.92
C VAL A 128 -8.49 -3.43 -17.50
N PHE A 129 -8.98 -4.46 -18.20
CA PHE A 129 -8.59 -5.84 -17.95
C PHE A 129 -7.08 -6.07 -18.09
N HIS A 130 -6.45 -5.57 -19.18
CA HIS A 130 -5.01 -5.66 -19.36
C HIS A 130 -4.22 -4.91 -18.29
N ALA A 131 -4.69 -3.72 -17.88
CA ALA A 131 -4.06 -2.95 -16.81
C ALA A 131 -4.10 -3.70 -15.47
N VAL A 132 -5.23 -4.35 -15.16
CA VAL A 132 -5.38 -5.20 -13.97
C VAL A 132 -4.47 -6.42 -14.06
N LEU A 133 -4.43 -7.13 -15.20
CA LEU A 133 -3.58 -8.30 -15.38
C LEU A 133 -2.09 -7.96 -15.24
N PHE A 134 -1.66 -6.85 -15.84
CA PHE A 134 -0.29 -6.36 -15.71
C PHE A 134 0.05 -6.00 -14.26
N SER A 135 -0.86 -5.28 -13.58
CA SER A 135 -0.68 -4.91 -12.18
C SER A 135 -0.60 -6.14 -11.28
N LEU A 136 -1.51 -7.09 -11.41
CA LEU A 136 -1.50 -8.33 -10.63
C LEU A 136 -0.23 -9.14 -10.90
N GLY A 137 0.16 -9.28 -12.17
CA GLY A 137 1.40 -9.97 -12.54
C GLY A 137 2.61 -9.33 -11.87
N PHE A 138 2.80 -8.02 -12.03
CA PHE A 138 3.90 -7.29 -11.42
C PHE A 138 3.93 -7.42 -9.89
N HIS A 139 2.77 -7.26 -9.22
CA HIS A 139 2.69 -7.37 -7.76
C HIS A 139 2.82 -8.80 -7.25
N SER A 140 2.55 -9.81 -8.08
CA SER A 140 2.72 -11.22 -7.69
C SER A 140 4.19 -11.62 -7.57
N PHE A 141 5.09 -10.91 -8.26
CA PHE A 141 6.55 -11.13 -8.19
C PHE A 141 7.26 -10.28 -7.13
N LEU A 142 6.55 -9.40 -6.40
CA LEU A 142 7.14 -8.64 -5.31
C LEU A 142 7.30 -9.53 -4.06
N PRO A 143 8.52 -9.70 -3.53
CA PRO A 143 8.75 -10.52 -2.33
C PRO A 143 8.12 -9.90 -1.07
N HIS A 144 8.00 -8.57 -1.03
CA HIS A 144 7.28 -7.86 0.03
C HIS A 144 5.91 -7.40 -0.48
N LYS A 145 4.84 -7.95 0.08
CA LYS A 145 3.45 -7.63 -0.28
C LYS A 145 2.88 -6.64 0.72
N GLU A 146 3.05 -5.36 0.45
CA GLU A 146 2.38 -4.32 1.22
C GLU A 146 1.26 -3.67 0.42
N GLN A 147 0.11 -3.50 1.06
CA GLN A 147 -1.08 -2.92 0.43
C GLN A 147 -0.84 -1.48 -0.08
N ARG A 148 0.16 -0.78 0.48
CA ARG A 148 0.57 0.57 0.04
C ARG A 148 1.06 0.63 -1.41
N PHE A 149 1.55 -0.48 -1.97
CA PHE A 149 1.99 -0.52 -3.37
C PHE A 149 0.84 -0.39 -4.38
N LEU A 150 -0.41 -0.58 -3.95
CA LEU A 150 -1.60 -0.36 -4.78
C LEU A 150 -2.10 1.09 -4.74
N LEU A 151 -1.63 1.94 -3.81
CA LEU A 151 -2.08 3.33 -3.68
C LEU A 151 -1.87 4.16 -4.97
N PRO A 152 -0.75 4.03 -5.71
CA PRO A 152 -0.54 4.76 -6.97
C PRO A 152 -1.53 4.39 -8.09
N ILE A 153 -2.22 3.25 -7.98
CA ILE A 153 -3.21 2.80 -8.96
C ILE A 153 -4.57 3.50 -8.76
N ILE A 154 -4.86 3.94 -7.53
CA ILE A 154 -6.16 4.56 -7.19
C ILE A 154 -6.45 5.80 -8.05
N PRO A 155 -5.52 6.76 -8.28
CA PRO A 155 -5.75 7.89 -9.18
C PRO A 155 -6.05 7.47 -10.62
N LEU A 156 -5.39 6.42 -11.12
CA LEU A 156 -5.63 5.89 -12.47
C LEU A 156 -7.03 5.27 -12.58
N LEU A 157 -7.45 4.50 -11.56
CA LEU A 157 -8.81 3.95 -11.50
C LEU A 157 -9.87 5.06 -11.44
N CYS A 158 -9.61 6.14 -10.69
CA CYS A 158 -10.49 7.30 -10.65
C CYS A 158 -10.62 7.98 -12.03
N PHE A 159 -9.52 8.07 -12.79
CA PHE A 159 -9.53 8.62 -14.15
C PHE A 159 -10.43 7.79 -15.10
N TYR A 160 -10.38 6.46 -15.00
CA TYR A 160 -11.26 5.58 -15.78
C TYR A 160 -12.71 5.58 -15.28
N ALA A 161 -12.93 5.75 -13.98
CA ALA A 161 -14.28 5.81 -13.39
C ALA A 161 -15.02 7.11 -13.72
N GLY A 162 -14.30 8.23 -13.90
CA GLY A 162 -14.90 9.55 -14.20
C GLY A 162 -15.89 9.53 -15.38
N PRO A 163 -15.48 9.09 -16.59
CA PRO A 163 -16.36 8.99 -17.75
C PRO A 163 -17.62 8.17 -17.49
N PHE A 164 -17.52 7.06 -16.74
CA PHE A 164 -18.69 6.24 -16.37
C PHE A 164 -19.75 7.05 -15.62
N PHE A 165 -19.36 7.90 -14.67
CA PHE A 165 -20.30 8.73 -13.91
C PHE A 165 -20.85 9.92 -14.72
N THR A 166 -20.12 10.43 -15.70
CA THR A 166 -20.56 11.58 -16.51
C THR A 166 -21.78 11.27 -17.40
N VAL A 167 -21.88 10.04 -17.91
CA VAL A 167 -22.94 9.62 -18.85
C VAL A 167 -24.25 9.26 -18.13
N ARG A 168 -24.25 9.16 -16.79
CA ARG A 168 -25.43 8.74 -16.00
C ARG A 168 -26.26 9.93 -15.52
N ARG A 169 -27.55 9.67 -15.31
CA ARG A 169 -28.51 10.66 -14.79
C ARG A 169 -28.03 11.24 -13.46
N ALA A 170 -28.27 12.53 -13.26
CA ALA A 170 -27.79 13.26 -12.08
C ALA A 170 -28.23 12.63 -10.75
N GLY A 171 -29.46 12.08 -10.67
CA GLY A 171 -29.96 11.40 -9.48
C GLY A 171 -29.15 10.15 -9.12
N PHE A 172 -28.89 9.28 -10.11
CA PHE A 172 -28.05 8.09 -9.93
C PHE A 172 -26.63 8.45 -9.51
N ARG A 173 -26.03 9.46 -10.16
CA ARG A 173 -24.69 9.93 -9.81
C ARG A 173 -24.60 10.44 -8.37
N ARG A 174 -25.56 11.28 -7.94
CA ARG A 174 -25.60 11.82 -6.58
C ARG A 174 -25.77 10.72 -5.54
N LEU A 175 -26.63 9.73 -5.81
CA LEU A 175 -26.83 8.58 -4.93
C LEU A 175 -25.51 7.81 -4.71
N TRP A 176 -24.82 7.43 -5.79
CA TRP A 176 -23.58 6.66 -5.68
C TRP A 176 -22.44 7.45 -5.04
N LEU A 177 -22.30 8.74 -5.36
CA LEU A 177 -21.33 9.61 -4.69
C LEU A 177 -21.65 9.74 -3.20
N GLY A 178 -22.92 9.85 -2.83
CA GLY A 178 -23.37 9.86 -1.44
C GLY A 178 -23.00 8.56 -0.70
N ILE A 179 -23.23 7.40 -1.32
CA ILE A 179 -22.85 6.09 -0.75
C ILE A 179 -21.33 5.99 -0.58
N MET A 180 -20.55 6.35 -1.60
CA MET A 180 -19.09 6.31 -1.53
C MET A 180 -18.56 7.24 -0.43
N LEU A 181 -19.11 8.46 -0.32
CA LEU A 181 -18.73 9.40 0.71
C LEU A 181 -19.08 8.85 2.10
N LEU A 182 -20.29 8.32 2.29
CA LEU A 182 -20.74 7.75 3.55
C LEU A 182 -19.82 6.61 4.02
N LEU A 183 -19.49 5.68 3.12
CA LEU A 183 -18.59 4.56 3.42
C LEU A 183 -17.19 5.05 3.81
N ASN A 184 -16.61 5.99 3.05
CA ASN A 184 -15.28 6.50 3.34
C ASN A 184 -15.24 7.32 4.64
N VAL A 185 -16.24 8.18 4.88
CA VAL A 185 -16.34 8.95 6.13
C VAL A 185 -16.51 8.00 7.32
N THR A 186 -17.35 6.97 7.19
CA THR A 186 -17.53 5.97 8.26
C THR A 186 -16.22 5.26 8.58
N LEU A 187 -15.47 4.83 7.55
CA LEU A 187 -14.16 4.21 7.72
C LEU A 187 -13.13 5.16 8.35
N VAL A 188 -13.06 6.41 7.91
CA VAL A 188 -12.15 7.42 8.47
C VAL A 188 -12.46 7.69 9.94
N VAL A 189 -13.74 7.87 10.28
CA VAL A 189 -14.16 8.10 11.67
C VAL A 189 -13.86 6.87 12.55
N TYR A 190 -14.18 5.67 12.07
CA TYR A 190 -13.93 4.44 12.81
C TYR A 190 -12.43 4.17 13.01
N CYS A 191 -11.65 4.20 11.94
CA CYS A 191 -10.20 3.96 11.99
C CYS A 191 -9.42 5.10 12.67
N GLY A 192 -9.95 6.33 12.64
CA GLY A 192 -9.28 7.48 13.24
C GLY A 192 -9.56 7.68 14.73
N LEU A 193 -10.74 7.26 15.22
CA LEU A 193 -11.17 7.54 16.60
C LEU A 193 -11.34 6.31 17.48
N ARG A 194 -11.49 5.12 16.89
CA ARG A 194 -11.86 3.91 17.63
C ARG A 194 -10.86 2.79 17.47
N HIS A 195 -10.54 2.41 16.24
CA HIS A 195 -9.71 1.25 15.97
C HIS A 195 -8.21 1.58 16.08
N GLN A 196 -7.44 0.76 16.79
CA GLN A 196 -5.99 0.93 17.03
C GLN A 196 -5.60 2.25 17.70
N VAL A 197 -6.50 2.84 18.49
CA VAL A 197 -6.29 4.08 19.25
C VAL A 197 -5.45 3.87 20.52
N GLY A 198 -5.41 2.63 21.03
CA GLY A 198 -4.81 2.33 22.35
C GLY A 198 -3.37 2.78 22.57
N PRO A 199 -2.44 2.69 21.61
CA PRO A 199 -1.07 3.09 21.89
C PRO A 199 -0.93 4.58 22.19
N TYR A 200 -1.72 5.43 21.52
CA TYR A 200 -1.77 6.87 21.81
C TYR A 200 -2.44 7.14 23.16
N ASN A 201 -3.62 6.55 23.40
CA ASN A 201 -4.31 6.72 24.66
C ASN A 201 -3.51 6.19 25.87
N ALA A 202 -2.74 5.12 25.70
CA ALA A 202 -1.87 4.57 26.73
C ALA A 202 -0.68 5.51 27.01
N ALA A 203 -0.08 6.07 25.96
CA ALA A 203 0.96 7.09 26.09
C ALA A 203 0.43 8.34 26.81
N ASP A 204 -0.75 8.83 26.44
CA ASP A 204 -1.41 9.98 27.07
C ASP A 204 -1.75 9.71 28.54
N ALA A 205 -2.24 8.50 28.86
CA ALA A 205 -2.52 8.11 30.24
C ALA A 205 -1.26 8.08 31.10
N VAL A 206 -0.14 7.61 30.55
CA VAL A 206 1.16 7.63 31.24
C VAL A 206 1.65 9.08 31.40
N LEU A 207 1.55 9.92 30.36
CA LEU A 207 1.93 11.34 30.43
C LEU A 207 1.12 12.11 31.48
N ALA A 208 -0.19 11.89 31.54
CA ALA A 208 -1.06 12.49 32.54
C ALA A 208 -0.62 12.14 33.96
N LYS A 209 -0.25 10.89 34.23
CA LYS A 209 0.26 10.44 35.53
C LYS A 209 1.69 10.91 35.81
N ALA A 210 2.53 10.96 34.78
CA ALA A 210 3.92 11.41 34.88
C ALA A 210 4.06 12.90 35.20
N SER A 211 3.06 13.72 34.88
CA SER A 211 3.07 15.18 35.12
C SER A 211 3.40 15.59 36.57
N ASN A 212 3.10 14.73 37.54
CA ASN A 212 3.35 14.99 38.97
C ASN A 212 4.68 14.43 39.48
N GLN A 213 5.51 13.82 38.61
CA GLN A 213 6.72 13.11 38.99
C GLN A 213 7.96 13.64 38.25
N SER A 214 9.09 13.74 38.95
CA SER A 214 10.39 14.02 38.34
C SER A 214 11.10 12.71 37.96
N ASN A 215 11.75 12.67 36.80
CA ASN A 215 12.53 11.51 36.30
C ASN A 215 11.70 10.24 36.04
N VAL A 216 10.62 10.37 35.28
CA VAL A 216 9.82 9.22 34.85
C VAL A 216 10.50 8.48 33.71
N SER A 217 10.55 7.15 33.79
CA SER A 217 10.99 6.27 32.70
C SER A 217 9.93 5.21 32.39
N VAL A 218 9.80 4.87 31.12
CA VAL A 218 8.75 3.96 30.62
C VAL A 218 9.36 2.80 29.84
N ALA A 219 8.94 1.57 30.14
CA ALA A 219 9.27 0.39 29.35
C ALA A 219 8.03 -0.15 28.64
N ALA A 220 8.06 -0.17 27.31
CA ALA A 220 7.00 -0.75 26.49
C ALA A 220 7.41 -2.17 26.06
N LEU A 221 6.95 -3.18 26.80
CA LEU A 221 7.15 -4.59 26.46
C LEU A 221 5.96 -5.07 25.60
N MET A 222 5.91 -4.46 24.43
CA MET A 222 4.92 -4.69 23.38
C MET A 222 5.68 -4.92 22.06
N PRO A 223 5.05 -5.45 20.99
CA PRO A 223 5.68 -5.55 19.68
C PRO A 223 6.36 -4.24 19.28
N CYS A 224 7.54 -4.33 18.65
CA CYS A 224 8.32 -3.15 18.29
C CYS A 224 7.49 -2.15 17.45
N TYR A 225 7.73 -0.85 17.65
CA TYR A 225 7.01 0.25 16.98
C TYR A 225 5.48 0.22 17.14
N SER A 226 4.94 -0.51 18.13
CA SER A 226 3.49 -0.54 18.40
C SER A 226 2.98 0.66 19.18
N ILE A 227 3.87 1.38 19.88
CA ILE A 227 3.56 2.60 20.64
C ILE A 227 4.39 3.77 20.13
N PRO A 228 3.86 5.01 20.14
CA PRO A 228 4.67 6.18 19.83
C PRO A 228 5.95 6.25 20.66
N GLY A 229 7.03 6.65 20.01
CA GLY A 229 8.36 6.75 20.63
C GLY A 229 8.61 8.06 21.37
N HIS A 230 9.89 8.32 21.63
CA HIS A 230 10.35 9.47 22.40
C HIS A 230 9.89 10.82 21.81
N SER A 231 9.66 10.90 20.50
CA SER A 231 9.12 12.11 19.85
C SER A 231 7.74 12.52 20.38
N TYR A 232 6.92 11.55 20.81
CA TYR A 232 5.59 11.80 21.35
C TYR A 232 5.64 12.14 22.85
N PHE A 233 6.41 11.37 23.62
CA PHE A 233 6.56 11.60 25.06
C PHE A 233 7.35 12.87 25.40
N HIS A 234 8.28 13.26 24.53
CA HIS A 234 9.11 14.46 24.63
C HIS A 234 9.68 14.68 26.05
N ASN A 235 9.31 15.77 26.72
CA ASN A 235 9.82 16.13 28.05
C ASN A 235 8.99 15.54 29.19
N GLY A 236 7.87 14.86 28.89
CA GLY A 236 7.02 14.23 29.89
C GLY A 236 7.62 12.95 30.47
N VAL A 237 8.61 12.36 29.79
CA VAL A 237 9.32 11.15 30.22
C VAL A 237 10.79 11.30 29.83
N ASN A 238 11.72 10.90 30.70
CA ASN A 238 13.17 11.03 30.46
C ASN A 238 13.70 9.94 29.51
N SER A 239 13.15 8.74 29.57
CA SER A 239 13.52 7.64 28.68
C SER A 239 12.36 6.70 28.42
N ILE A 240 12.29 6.23 27.17
CA ILE A 240 11.39 5.16 26.74
C ILE A 240 12.19 4.00 26.16
N ARG A 241 11.94 2.80 26.67
CA ARG A 241 12.52 1.55 26.17
C ARG A 241 11.44 0.78 25.40
N MET A 242 11.77 0.33 24.20
CA MET A 242 10.94 -0.59 23.40
C MET A 242 11.73 -1.88 23.15
N LEU A 243 11.04 -2.98 22.86
CA LEU A 243 11.68 -4.19 22.40
C LEU A 243 12.29 -3.96 21.00
N ASP A 244 13.55 -4.32 20.83
CA ASP A 244 14.24 -4.26 19.55
C ASP A 244 13.78 -5.38 18.62
N CYS A 245 13.51 -5.03 17.37
CA CYS A 245 13.19 -5.98 16.30
C CYS A 245 14.09 -5.73 15.08
N SER A 246 15.27 -5.17 15.31
CA SER A 246 16.28 -5.01 14.28
C SER A 246 16.70 -6.39 13.76
N PRO A 247 16.67 -6.61 12.44
CA PRO A 247 17.11 -7.89 11.89
C PRO A 247 18.61 -8.08 12.12
N SER A 248 19.03 -9.31 12.43
CA SER A 248 20.45 -9.65 12.54
C SER A 248 21.11 -9.65 11.16
N ILE A 249 21.80 -8.56 10.81
CA ILE A 249 22.56 -8.47 9.55
C ILE A 249 23.91 -9.19 9.75
N GLY A 250 23.94 -10.51 9.54
CA GLY A 250 25.11 -11.36 9.76
C GLY A 250 24.80 -12.85 9.78
N VAL A 251 25.82 -13.70 9.88
CA VAL A 251 25.70 -15.17 9.83
C VAL A 251 24.92 -15.69 11.04
N GLY A 252 23.74 -16.24 10.78
CA GLY A 252 22.83 -16.85 11.75
C GLY A 252 21.52 -16.06 11.84
N GLU A 253 20.40 -16.72 11.51
CA GLU A 253 19.06 -16.24 11.86
C GLU A 253 18.91 -16.37 13.39
N GLU A 254 19.44 -15.41 14.14
CA GLU A 254 19.10 -15.28 15.55
C GLU A 254 17.80 -14.51 15.68
N SER A 255 16.87 -15.02 16.50
CA SER A 255 15.64 -14.33 16.84
C SER A 255 15.94 -12.98 17.50
N ASP A 256 15.16 -11.97 17.14
CA ASP A 256 15.31 -10.62 17.69
C ASP A 256 14.86 -10.56 19.17
N GLU A 257 15.11 -9.42 19.83
CA GLU A 257 14.75 -9.25 21.24
C GLU A 257 13.23 -9.36 21.46
N ALA A 258 12.44 -8.80 20.54
CA ALA A 258 10.99 -8.87 20.61
C ALA A 258 10.50 -10.32 20.46
N ASP A 259 11.05 -11.10 19.53
CA ASP A 259 10.74 -12.51 19.36
C ASP A 259 11.06 -13.31 20.62
N LYS A 260 12.26 -13.15 21.17
CA LYS A 260 12.68 -13.80 22.42
C LYS A 260 11.74 -13.48 23.59
N PHE A 261 11.29 -12.23 23.70
CA PHE A 261 10.32 -11.84 24.73
C PHE A 261 8.96 -12.49 24.52
N HIS A 262 8.44 -12.58 23.29
CA HIS A 262 7.12 -13.16 23.05
C HIS A 262 7.11 -14.70 23.06
N GLU A 263 8.26 -15.35 22.85
CA GLU A 263 8.43 -16.80 22.96
C GLU A 263 8.50 -17.28 24.43
N ASP A 264 9.34 -16.62 25.25
CA ASP A 264 9.47 -16.92 26.68
C ASP A 264 9.62 -15.62 27.49
N PRO A 265 8.50 -14.98 27.87
CA PRO A 265 8.50 -13.73 28.61
C PRO A 265 9.18 -13.84 29.97
N GLU A 266 9.06 -14.98 30.66
CA GLU A 266 9.58 -15.15 32.03
C GLU A 266 11.09 -15.25 32.04
N MET A 267 11.65 -16.09 31.17
CA MET A 267 13.11 -16.21 31.04
C MET A 267 13.72 -14.88 30.58
N TRP A 268 13.05 -14.18 29.66
CA TRP A 268 13.50 -12.88 29.19
C TRP A 268 13.46 -11.82 30.31
N ILE A 269 12.39 -11.78 31.10
CA ILE A 269 12.27 -10.87 32.25
C ILE A 269 13.36 -11.14 33.28
N ASP A 270 13.67 -12.41 33.57
CA ASP A 270 14.70 -12.77 34.54
C ASP A 270 16.11 -12.37 34.08
N LYS A 271 16.39 -12.53 32.79
CA LYS A 271 17.65 -12.08 32.20
C LYS A 271 17.81 -10.54 32.28
N ASN A 272 16.72 -9.79 32.12
CA ASN A 272 16.71 -8.33 32.10
C ASN A 272 16.18 -7.70 33.41
N TYR A 273 16.14 -8.46 34.50
CA TYR A 273 15.42 -8.11 35.73
C TYR A 273 15.82 -6.74 36.29
N ASN A 274 17.13 -6.48 36.42
CA ASN A 274 17.65 -5.23 36.99
C ASN A 274 17.34 -4.02 36.12
N GLU A 275 17.34 -4.19 34.79
CA GLU A 275 17.02 -3.15 33.84
C GLU A 275 15.53 -2.78 33.93
N ILE A 276 14.65 -3.77 33.80
CA ILE A 276 13.19 -3.56 33.80
C ILE A 276 12.68 -3.02 35.14
N ARG A 277 13.27 -3.45 36.25
CA ARG A 277 12.93 -2.97 37.60
C ARG A 277 13.21 -1.48 37.80
N SER A 278 14.14 -0.89 37.03
CA SER A 278 14.49 0.53 37.14
C SER A 278 13.45 1.48 36.53
N PHE A 279 12.50 0.95 35.75
CA PHE A 279 11.48 1.77 35.10
C PHE A 279 10.36 2.17 36.06
N SER A 280 9.73 3.32 35.80
CA SER A 280 8.58 3.81 36.59
C SER A 280 7.28 3.14 36.13
N TYR A 281 7.11 2.98 34.82
CA TYR A 281 5.92 2.41 34.20
C TYR A 281 6.28 1.31 33.20
N ILE A 282 5.50 0.23 33.18
CA ILE A 282 5.58 -0.83 32.17
C ILE A 282 4.27 -0.88 31.38
N LEU A 283 4.35 -0.89 30.05
CA LEU A 283 3.23 -1.01 29.13
C LEU A 283 3.22 -2.39 28.46
N LEU A 284 2.06 -3.05 28.47
CA LEU A 284 1.85 -4.43 28.03
C LEU A 284 0.45 -4.57 27.40
N TYR A 285 0.25 -5.54 26.51
CA TYR A 285 -1.11 -5.99 26.20
C TYR A 285 -1.72 -6.77 27.38
N GLU A 286 -3.05 -6.70 27.54
CA GLU A 286 -3.75 -7.28 28.70
C GLU A 286 -3.51 -8.79 28.82
N LYS A 287 -3.59 -9.54 27.72
CA LYS A 287 -3.24 -10.96 27.64
C LYS A 287 -1.86 -11.28 28.22
N MET A 288 -0.81 -10.57 27.75
CA MET A 288 0.57 -10.77 28.21
C MET A 288 0.73 -10.52 29.72
N TYR A 289 0.03 -9.50 30.24
CA TYR A 289 0.04 -9.24 31.68
C TYR A 289 -0.66 -10.35 32.48
N ILE A 290 -1.83 -10.83 32.02
CA ILE A 290 -2.61 -11.86 32.71
C ILE A 290 -1.87 -13.19 32.76
N ASP A 291 -1.23 -13.58 31.65
CA ASP A 291 -0.52 -14.86 31.57
C ASP A 291 0.73 -14.88 32.47
N HIS A 292 1.33 -13.71 32.75
CA HIS A 292 2.60 -13.59 33.49
C HIS A 292 2.54 -12.65 34.71
N VAL A 293 1.38 -12.55 35.39
CA VAL A 293 1.19 -11.64 36.55
C VAL A 293 2.26 -11.83 37.63
N TYR A 294 2.69 -13.07 37.89
CA TYR A 294 3.68 -13.38 38.92
C TYR A 294 5.05 -12.79 38.62
N ALA A 295 5.49 -12.80 37.36
CA ALA A 295 6.76 -12.21 36.94
C ALA A 295 6.76 -10.68 37.17
N PHE A 296 5.66 -10.00 36.81
CA PHE A 296 5.52 -8.56 37.04
C PHE A 296 5.38 -8.18 38.52
N THR A 297 4.69 -9.03 39.30
CA THR A 297 4.58 -8.85 40.75
C THR A 297 5.95 -8.97 41.42
N ARG A 298 6.81 -9.90 40.96
CA ARG A 298 8.20 -10.04 41.42
C ARG A 298 9.04 -8.79 41.13
N LEU A 299 8.77 -8.12 40.01
CA LEU A 299 9.37 -6.83 39.66
C LEU A 299 8.82 -5.63 40.46
N ARG A 300 7.84 -5.84 41.38
CA ARG A 300 7.11 -4.81 42.15
C ARG A 300 6.19 -3.90 41.31
N PHE A 301 5.79 -4.37 40.13
CA PHE A 301 4.79 -3.67 39.33
C PHE A 301 3.39 -4.18 39.65
N SER A 302 2.48 -3.23 39.90
CA SER A 302 1.07 -3.50 40.13
C SER A 302 0.23 -2.88 39.01
N PHE A 303 -0.94 -3.46 38.77
CA PHE A 303 -1.88 -2.96 37.78
C PHE A 303 -2.35 -1.54 38.15
N CYS A 304 -2.29 -0.62 37.20
CA CYS A 304 -2.78 0.74 37.41
C CYS A 304 -4.07 1.04 36.64
N ASP A 305 -4.06 0.81 35.33
CA ASP A 305 -5.26 1.01 34.52
C ASP A 305 -5.14 0.27 33.19
N ARG A 306 -6.25 0.21 32.47
CA ARG A 306 -6.35 -0.38 31.14
C ARG A 306 -6.91 0.61 30.13
N VAL A 307 -6.43 0.51 28.90
CA VAL A 307 -6.82 1.37 27.79
C VAL A 307 -7.26 0.50 26.62
N PHE A 308 -8.36 0.86 25.97
CA PHE A 308 -8.82 0.14 24.79
C PHE A 308 -7.86 0.32 23.60
N HIS A 309 -7.53 -0.78 22.93
CA HIS A 309 -6.66 -0.83 21.76
C HIS A 309 -7.42 -0.89 20.43
N ALA A 310 -8.04 -2.02 20.10
CA ALA A 310 -8.62 -2.25 18.79
C ALA A 310 -9.72 -3.32 18.84
N ASP A 311 -10.74 -3.21 17.97
CA ASP A 311 -11.80 -4.22 17.86
C ASP A 311 -11.36 -5.45 17.04
N PHE A 312 -10.38 -5.29 16.14
CA PHE A 312 -9.82 -6.37 15.34
C PHE A 312 -8.30 -6.40 15.51
N LEU A 313 -7.74 -7.58 15.78
CA LEU A 313 -6.31 -7.76 16.04
C LEU A 313 -5.60 -8.18 14.75
N THR A 314 -4.40 -7.66 14.52
CA THR A 314 -3.59 -8.02 13.34
C THR A 314 -2.54 -9.09 13.61
N SER A 315 -2.28 -9.41 14.88
CA SER A 315 -1.29 -10.38 15.32
C SER A 315 -1.68 -11.00 16.66
N ASP A 316 -1.26 -12.25 16.90
CA ASP A 316 -1.46 -12.96 18.17
C ASP A 316 -0.69 -12.33 19.36
N ARG A 317 0.26 -11.42 19.06
CA ARG A 317 1.02 -10.63 20.03
C ARG A 317 0.26 -9.38 20.53
N GLN A 318 -0.92 -9.10 19.98
CA GLN A 318 -1.76 -7.96 20.36
C GLN A 318 -2.97 -8.41 21.18
N ASP A 319 -3.62 -7.45 21.83
CA ASP A 319 -4.88 -7.67 22.54
C ASP A 319 -5.80 -6.44 22.43
N HIS A 320 -7.08 -6.62 22.77
CA HIS A 320 -8.09 -5.57 22.73
C HIS A 320 -7.84 -4.44 23.74
N TYR A 321 -7.01 -4.67 24.75
CA TYR A 321 -6.65 -3.70 25.76
C TYR A 321 -5.14 -3.67 26.02
N ILE A 322 -4.62 -2.48 26.28
CA ILE A 322 -3.26 -2.24 26.77
C ILE A 322 -3.35 -1.94 28.26
N LYS A 323 -2.60 -2.67 29.07
CA LYS A 323 -2.41 -2.41 30.49
C LYS A 323 -1.12 -1.63 30.68
N TYR A 324 -1.15 -0.68 31.60
CA TYR A 324 0.08 -0.13 32.16
C TYR A 324 0.14 -0.41 33.65
N SER A 325 1.32 -0.83 34.08
CA SER A 325 1.63 -1.18 35.46
C SER A 325 2.57 -0.13 36.04
N CYS A 326 2.34 0.25 37.29
CA CYS A 326 3.19 1.20 37.99
C CYS A 326 3.96 0.50 39.12
N ASN A 327 5.17 0.99 39.37
CA ASN A 327 6.00 0.48 40.44
C ASN A 327 5.45 0.93 41.81
N GLY A 328 5.28 -0.02 42.72
CA GLY A 328 4.93 0.20 44.13
C GLY A 328 6.10 -0.17 45.03
N THR A 329 6.51 0.72 45.93
CA THR A 329 7.62 0.49 46.86
C THR A 329 7.15 0.64 48.30
N ILE A 330 7.63 -0.22 49.19
CA ILE A 330 7.47 -0.03 50.65
C ILE A 330 8.69 0.74 51.13
N VAL A 331 8.46 1.86 51.81
CA VAL A 331 9.50 2.75 52.35
C VAL A 331 9.30 2.88 53.87
N GLU A 332 10.37 2.75 54.65
CA GLU A 332 10.34 3.05 56.08
C GLU A 332 10.32 4.58 56.30
N HIS A 333 9.23 5.07 56.88
CA HIS A 333 9.09 6.46 57.31
C HIS A 333 9.40 6.59 58.80
N PRO A 334 10.23 7.56 59.23
CA PRO A 334 10.62 7.71 60.64
C PRO A 334 9.45 7.86 61.62
N GLU A 335 8.34 8.45 61.17
CA GLU A 335 7.14 8.71 61.99
C GLU A 335 6.04 7.65 61.83
N TYR A 336 5.93 7.00 60.67
CA TYR A 336 4.78 6.14 60.32
C TYR A 336 5.14 4.66 60.16
N GLY A 337 6.42 4.28 60.32
CA GLY A 337 6.90 2.92 60.09
C GLY A 337 6.92 2.56 58.61
N GLU A 338 6.62 1.32 58.26
CA GLU A 338 6.54 0.88 56.87
C GLU A 338 5.34 1.50 56.14
N VAL A 339 5.61 2.33 55.13
CA VAL A 339 4.59 3.01 54.32
C VAL A 339 4.65 2.49 52.88
N MET A 340 3.50 2.10 52.34
CA MET A 340 3.35 1.79 50.92
C MET A 340 3.34 3.07 50.09
N GLN A 341 4.35 3.25 49.24
CA GLN A 341 4.42 4.31 48.23
C GLN A 341 4.08 3.74 46.86
N LEU A 342 3.04 4.29 46.23
CA LEU A 342 2.63 3.93 44.88
C LEU A 342 2.89 5.12 43.95
N SER A 343 3.29 4.83 42.72
CA SER A 343 3.52 5.87 41.72
C SER A 343 2.19 6.41 41.17
N GLY A 344 2.03 7.74 41.22
CA GLY A 344 0.86 8.47 40.75
C GLY A 344 -0.24 8.66 41.81
N ASP A 345 -1.31 9.39 41.48
CA ASP A 345 -2.48 9.50 42.35
C ASP A 345 -3.37 8.25 42.21
N GLN A 346 -3.37 7.41 43.23
CA GLN A 346 -4.16 6.17 43.30
C GLN A 346 -5.11 6.16 44.50
N ARG A 347 -5.38 7.33 45.10
CA ARG A 347 -6.09 7.43 46.38
C ARG A 347 -7.45 6.72 46.39
N GLN A 348 -8.24 6.86 45.33
CA GLN A 348 -9.56 6.23 45.24
C GLN A 348 -9.48 4.72 45.00
N GLN A 349 -8.63 4.26 44.07
CA GLN A 349 -8.43 2.83 43.81
C GLN A 349 -7.95 2.07 45.05
N ILE A 350 -7.02 2.66 45.81
CA ILE A 350 -6.51 2.05 47.05
C ILE A 350 -7.61 2.01 48.12
N LYS A 351 -8.38 3.10 48.31
CA LYS A 351 -9.51 3.11 49.25
C LYS A 351 -10.49 1.99 48.90
N ASP A 352 -10.91 1.91 47.65
CA ASP A 352 -11.89 0.92 47.19
C ASP A 352 -11.35 -0.49 47.38
N PHE A 353 -10.08 -0.75 47.07
CA PHE A 353 -9.43 -2.04 47.31
C PHE A 353 -9.41 -2.42 48.79
N LEU A 354 -8.92 -1.52 49.67
CA LEU A 354 -8.81 -1.79 51.11
C LEU A 354 -10.17 -2.05 51.77
N VAL A 355 -11.21 -1.35 51.32
CA VAL A 355 -12.59 -1.54 51.80
C VAL A 355 -13.18 -2.85 51.26
N ASN A 356 -13.03 -3.13 49.96
CA ASN A 356 -13.59 -4.33 49.34
C ASN A 356 -12.98 -5.63 49.87
N VAL A 357 -11.69 -5.63 50.20
CA VAL A 357 -11.01 -6.78 50.80
C VAL A 357 -11.28 -6.87 52.31
N GLY A 358 -11.86 -5.83 52.92
CA GLY A 358 -12.16 -5.79 54.35
C GLY A 358 -10.94 -5.53 55.24
N ILE A 359 -9.85 -5.01 54.67
CA ILE A 359 -8.63 -4.63 55.42
C ILE A 359 -8.92 -3.39 56.28
N VAL A 360 -9.70 -2.45 55.75
CA VAL A 360 -10.09 -1.20 56.44
C VAL A 360 -11.58 -0.96 56.25
N LYS A 361 -12.29 -0.57 57.31
CA LYS A 361 -13.69 -0.13 57.21
C LYS A 361 -13.77 1.24 56.54
N GLU A 362 -14.81 1.49 55.75
CA GLU A 362 -14.95 2.74 54.99
C GLU A 362 -14.87 4.00 55.88
N GLU A 363 -15.45 3.96 57.08
CA GLU A 363 -15.41 5.03 58.10
C GLU A 363 -14.00 5.37 58.60
N ASN A 364 -13.07 4.42 58.52
CA ASN A 364 -11.69 4.55 58.99
C ASN A 364 -10.71 4.96 57.88
N CYS A 365 -11.13 4.94 56.61
CA CYS A 365 -10.28 5.28 55.47
C CYS A 365 -10.51 6.75 55.07
N LYS A 366 -9.65 7.65 55.56
CA LYS A 366 -9.68 9.07 55.20
C LYS A 366 -8.74 9.34 54.03
N VAL A 367 -9.28 9.86 52.93
CA VAL A 367 -8.50 10.28 51.76
C VAL A 367 -8.13 11.75 51.93
N HIS A 368 -6.82 12.02 51.92
CA HIS A 368 -6.27 13.37 52.08
C HIS A 368 -5.54 13.83 50.79
N GLY A 369 -5.50 15.14 50.55
CA GLY A 369 -4.67 15.81 49.55
C GLY A 369 -5.37 17.04 48.96
N PHE A 370 -4.67 17.75 48.08
CA PHE A 370 -5.12 19.02 47.49
C PHE A 370 -6.41 18.90 46.69
#